data_AF-F3GMW3-F1
#
_entry.id   AF-F3GMW3-F1
#
_cell.length_a   1.000
_cell.length_b   1.000
_cell.length_c   1.000
_cell.angle_alpha   90.00
_cell.angle_beta   90.00
_cell.angle_gamma   90.00
#
_symmetry.space_group_name_H-M   'P 1'
#
loop_
_entity.id
_entity.type
_entity.pdbx_description
1 polymer ?
#
loop_
_entity_poly.entity_id
_entity_poly.type
_entity_poly.pdbx_seq_one_letter_code
_entity_poly.pdbx_strand_id
1 'polypeptide(L)'
;NTMSNSTNETKYFDLHTTGIGYLNRIREVKPRKGNPFMAVTVAALKGCTTSAEYAFIDCNVVGAEAEKLIRRSQEAVVAGKKVLVSFRIGDIWADTFTYGSG
;
A
#
# COMPACT_ATOMS: atom_id res chain seq x y z
N ASN A 1 -45.42 3.70 -17.21
CA ASN A 1 -44.23 4.56 -17.20
C ASN A 1 -43.31 4.18 -16.05
N THR A 2 -42.32 3.36 -16.33
CA THR A 2 -41.27 3.01 -15.36
C THR A 2 -40.26 4.16 -15.34
N MET A 3 -40.24 4.97 -14.29
CA MET A 3 -39.20 5.99 -14.09
C MET A 3 -37.88 5.28 -13.77
N SER A 4 -36.94 5.33 -14.71
CA SER A 4 -35.54 5.03 -14.44
C SER A 4 -34.94 6.14 -13.60
N ASN A 5 -34.72 5.88 -12.31
CA ASN A 5 -33.92 6.72 -11.43
C ASN A 5 -32.47 6.66 -11.94
N SER A 6 -32.04 7.65 -12.74
CA SER A 6 -30.63 7.85 -13.03
C SER A 6 -29.97 8.39 -11.77
N THR A 7 -29.39 7.50 -10.96
CA THR A 7 -28.45 7.89 -9.91
C THR A 7 -27.32 8.67 -10.58
N ASN A 8 -27.20 9.96 -10.27
CA ASN A 8 -26.05 10.77 -10.63
C ASN A 8 -24.84 10.26 -9.86
N GLU A 9 -24.26 9.15 -10.31
CA GLU A 9 -22.98 8.65 -9.80
C GLU A 9 -21.90 9.67 -10.17
N THR A 10 -21.34 10.29 -9.15
CA THR A 10 -20.19 11.18 -9.32
C THR A 10 -19.00 10.31 -9.70
N LYS A 11 -18.42 10.57 -10.87
CA LYS A 11 -17.24 9.84 -11.37
C LYS A 11 -15.98 10.53 -10.88
N TYR A 12 -15.03 9.72 -10.39
CA TYR A 12 -13.71 10.18 -9.98
C TYR A 12 -12.65 9.57 -10.90
N PHE A 13 -11.48 10.22 -11.00
CA PHE A 13 -10.31 9.62 -11.62
C PHE A 13 -9.52 8.87 -10.57
N ASP A 14 -9.19 7.61 -10.84
CA ASP A 14 -8.32 6.80 -9.98
C ASP A 14 -6.86 6.90 -10.46
N LEU A 15 -5.93 7.02 -9.52
CA LEU A 15 -4.51 6.83 -9.80
C LEU A 15 -4.07 5.46 -9.30
N HIS A 16 -3.64 4.57 -10.20
CA HIS A 16 -3.15 3.24 -9.82
C HIS A 16 -1.69 3.03 -10.21
N THR A 17 -0.90 2.60 -9.23
CA THR A 17 0.46 2.11 -9.45
C THR A 17 0.47 0.60 -9.23
N THR A 18 0.91 -0.15 -10.23
CA THR A 18 1.06 -1.61 -10.15
C THR A 18 2.53 -1.99 -10.30
N GLY A 19 2.91 -3.11 -9.70
CA GLY A 19 4.29 -3.58 -9.79
C GLY A 19 4.56 -4.81 -8.94
N ILE A 20 5.84 -5.13 -8.80
CA ILE A 20 6.34 -6.17 -7.92
C ILE A 20 7.34 -5.58 -6.93
N GLY A 21 7.40 -6.16 -5.74
CA GLY A 21 8.29 -5.70 -4.69
C GLY A 21 8.30 -6.63 -3.50
N TYR A 22 9.12 -6.29 -2.51
CA TYR A 22 9.18 -7.05 -1.27
C TYR A 22 8.41 -6.34 -0.16
N LEU A 23 7.71 -7.11 0.68
CA LEU A 23 7.08 -6.58 1.88
C LEU A 23 8.15 -6.20 2.92
N ASN A 24 7.99 -5.02 3.51
CA ASN A 24 8.86 -4.51 4.57
C ASN A 24 8.02 -3.77 5.63
N ARG A 25 8.51 -3.70 6.87
CA ARG A 25 7.90 -2.91 7.96
C ARG A 25 6.38 -3.10 8.14
N ILE A 26 5.90 -4.35 8.09
CA ILE A 26 4.50 -4.68 8.39
C ILE A 26 4.18 -4.28 9.84
N ARG A 27 3.13 -3.48 10.04
CA ARG A 27 2.73 -2.97 11.36
C ARG A 27 1.23 -2.76 11.46
N GLU A 28 0.72 -2.89 12.69
CA GLU A 28 -0.63 -2.41 13.02
C GLU A 28 -0.52 -0.96 13.50
N VAL A 29 -1.25 -0.05 12.86
CA VAL A 29 -1.34 1.35 13.23
C VAL A 29 -2.62 1.56 14.03
N LYS A 30 -2.50 2.12 15.23
CA LYS A 30 -3.62 2.47 16.10
C LYS A 30 -3.78 4.00 16.15
N PRO A 31 -4.61 4.59 15.28
CA PRO A 31 -4.77 6.04 15.24
C PRO A 31 -5.48 6.57 16.49
N ARG A 32 -5.29 7.86 16.82
CA ARG A 32 -5.98 8.50 17.96
C ARG A 32 -7.51 8.53 17.79
N LYS A 33 -7.99 8.52 16.53
CA LYS A 33 -9.39 8.44 16.14
C LYS A 33 -9.51 7.47 14.97
N GLY A 34 -10.54 6.62 15.00
CA GLY A 34 -10.77 5.59 13.97
C GLY A 34 -10.31 4.19 14.38
N ASN A 35 -10.53 3.23 13.50
CA ASN A 35 -10.18 1.83 13.75
C ASN A 35 -8.70 1.57 13.48
N PRO A 36 -8.07 0.64 14.23
CA PRO A 36 -6.76 0.12 13.87
C PRO A 36 -6.74 -0.45 12.45
N PHE A 37 -5.62 -0.29 11.76
CA PHE A 37 -5.43 -0.81 10.42
C PHE A 37 -4.01 -1.33 10.23
N MET A 38 -3.83 -2.25 9.27
CA MET A 38 -2.50 -2.71 8.89
C MET A 38 -1.86 -1.73 7.92
N ALA A 39 -0.58 -1.44 8.12
CA ALA A 39 0.26 -0.68 7.20
C ALA A 39 1.50 -1.50 6.84
N VAL A 40 2.01 -1.26 5.63
CA VAL A 40 3.20 -1.95 5.12
C VAL A 40 3.99 -1.01 4.23
N THR A 41 5.31 -1.16 4.25
CA THR A 41 6.18 -0.53 3.27
C THR A 41 6.50 -1.56 2.18
N VAL A 42 6.18 -1.25 0.92
CA VAL A 42 6.59 -2.07 -0.22
C VAL A 42 7.91 -1.53 -0.75
N ALA A 43 8.94 -2.38 -0.80
CA ALA A 43 10.18 -2.11 -1.53
C ALA A 43 9.95 -2.48 -3.00
N ALA A 44 9.38 -1.55 -3.76
CA ALA A 44 9.02 -1.74 -5.17
C ALA A 44 10.27 -1.79 -6.04
N LEU A 45 10.37 -2.83 -6.88
CA LEU A 45 11.50 -3.04 -7.78
C LEU A 45 11.41 -2.08 -8.98
N LYS A 46 12.52 -1.42 -9.30
CA LYS A 46 12.70 -0.59 -10.50
C LYS A 46 14.12 -0.73 -11.05
N GLY A 47 14.36 -0.16 -12.23
CA GLY A 47 15.68 -0.17 -12.86
C GLY A 47 16.00 -1.49 -13.57
N CYS A 48 17.29 -1.79 -13.71
CA CYS A 48 17.77 -2.93 -14.47
C CYS A 48 17.64 -4.23 -13.69
N THR A 49 17.35 -5.35 -14.37
CA THR A 49 17.24 -6.68 -13.73
C THR A 49 18.56 -7.16 -13.13
N THR A 50 19.71 -6.70 -13.64
CA THR A 50 21.04 -7.02 -13.11
C THR A 50 21.49 -6.08 -11.99
N SER A 51 20.79 -4.97 -11.80
CA SER A 51 21.08 -3.94 -10.79
C SER A 51 19.78 -3.32 -10.31
N ALA A 52 18.98 -4.11 -9.60
CA ALA A 52 17.67 -3.68 -9.14
C ALA A 52 17.77 -2.52 -8.15
N GLU A 53 17.01 -1.47 -8.42
CA GLU A 53 16.78 -0.34 -7.54
C GLU A 53 15.45 -0.52 -6.80
N TYR A 54 15.30 0.19 -5.68
CA TYR A 54 14.09 0.12 -4.86
C TYR A 54 13.48 1.51 -4.67
N ALA A 55 12.18 1.60 -4.92
CA ALA A 55 11.34 2.70 -4.45
C ALA A 55 10.52 2.21 -3.25
N PHE A 56 10.61 2.92 -2.12
CA PHE A 56 9.86 2.55 -0.92
C PHE A 56 8.53 3.28 -0.90
N ILE A 57 7.44 2.52 -0.87
CA ILE A 57 6.08 3.06 -0.83
C ILE A 57 5.44 2.60 0.48
N ASP A 58 5.12 3.53 1.37
CA ASP A 58 4.37 3.23 2.59
C ASP A 58 2.87 3.35 2.29
N CYS A 59 2.11 2.30 2.60
CA CYS A 59 0.68 2.29 2.33
C CYS A 59 -0.12 1.61 3.45
N ASN A 60 -1.38 2.00 3.55
CA ASN A 60 -2.38 1.25 4.30
C ASN A 60 -2.83 0.03 3.51
N VAL A 61 -3.09 -1.06 4.22
CA VAL A 61 -3.61 -2.29 3.63
C VAL A 61 -5.13 -2.19 3.64
N VAL A 62 -5.74 -2.22 2.46
CA VAL A 62 -7.18 -2.09 2.29
C VAL A 62 -7.75 -3.38 1.69
N GLY A 63 -8.86 -3.86 2.26
CA GLY A 63 -9.54 -5.07 1.83
C GLY A 63 -9.17 -6.32 2.66
N ALA A 64 -10.16 -7.16 2.93
CA ALA A 64 -10.03 -8.30 3.84
C ALA A 64 -8.96 -9.31 3.40
N GLU A 65 -8.90 -9.63 2.10
CA GLU A 65 -7.92 -10.59 1.58
C GLU A 65 -6.49 -10.05 1.62
N ALA A 66 -6.30 -8.76 1.31
CA ALA A 66 -4.99 -8.12 1.41
C ALA A 66 -4.53 -8.11 2.87
N GLU A 67 -5.41 -7.76 3.81
CA GLU A 67 -5.09 -7.77 5.24
C GLU A 67 -4.70 -9.17 5.72
N LYS A 68 -5.46 -10.19 5.35
CA LYS A 68 -5.18 -11.59 5.69
C LYS A 68 -3.81 -12.05 5.17
N LEU A 69 -3.46 -11.69 3.93
CA LEU A 69 -2.18 -12.02 3.32
C LEU A 69 -1.00 -11.32 4.02
N ILE A 70 -1.17 -10.04 4.35
CA ILE A 70 -0.15 -9.26 5.06
C ILE A 70 0.07 -9.83 6.48
N ARG A 71 -1.00 -10.14 7.21
CA ARG A 71 -0.90 -10.75 8.55
C ARG A 71 -0.19 -12.10 8.51
N ARG A 72 -0.53 -12.96 7.55
CA ARG A 72 0.17 -14.26 7.36
C ARG A 72 1.66 -14.10 7.04
N SER A 73 2.02 -13.01 6.38
CA SER A 73 3.40 -12.73 5.97
C SER A 73 4.24 -12.06 7.07
N GLN A 74 3.62 -11.62 8.17
CA GLN A 74 4.28 -10.84 9.20
C GLN A 74 5.46 -11.58 9.85
N GLU A 75 5.28 -12.83 10.24
CA GLU A 75 6.36 -13.63 10.85
C GLU A 75 7.55 -13.83 9.89
N ALA A 76 7.28 -14.04 8.60
CA ALA A 76 8.32 -14.19 7.60
C ALA A 76 9.14 -12.90 7.43
N VAL A 77 8.46 -11.75 7.39
CA VAL A 77 9.11 -10.42 7.30
C VAL A 77 9.91 -10.13 8.58
N VAL A 78 9.37 -10.42 9.76
CA VAL A 78 10.07 -10.26 11.05
C VAL A 78 11.31 -11.16 11.13
N ALA A 79 11.24 -12.37 10.56
CA ALA A 79 12.38 -13.27 10.44
C ALA A 79 13.39 -12.88 9.33
N GLY A 80 13.23 -11.72 8.70
CA GLY A 80 14.12 -11.23 7.64
C GLY A 80 13.99 -11.98 6.31
N LYS A 81 12.94 -12.78 6.10
CA LYS A 81 12.70 -13.49 4.84
C LYS A 81 12.18 -12.51 3.79
N LYS A 82 12.66 -12.68 2.54
CA LYS A 82 12.16 -11.93 1.40
C LYS A 82 10.79 -12.45 0.97
N VAL A 83 9.75 -11.67 1.21
CA VAL A 83 8.38 -11.96 0.76
C VAL A 83 8.09 -11.12 -0.49
N LEU A 84 8.15 -11.75 -1.66
CA LEU A 84 7.85 -11.11 -2.94
C LEU A 84 6.34 -11.04 -3.15
N VAL A 85 5.84 -9.88 -3.58
CA VAL A 85 4.43 -9.65 -3.90
C VAL A 85 4.29 -8.91 -5.22
N SER A 86 3.18 -9.15 -5.91
CA SER A 86 2.60 -8.17 -6.83
C SER A 86 1.65 -7.27 -6.07
N PHE A 87 1.58 -5.99 -6.44
CA PHE A 87 0.75 -5.01 -5.75
C PHE A 87 0.01 -4.10 -6.72
N ARG A 88 -1.10 -3.53 -6.23
CA ARG A 88 -1.80 -2.38 -6.80
C ARG A 88 -2.01 -1.38 -5.66
N ILE A 89 -1.41 -0.20 -5.78
CA ILE A 89 -1.53 0.89 -4.82
C ILE A 89 -2.36 1.99 -5.48
N GLY A 90 -3.40 2.45 -4.78
CA GLY A 90 -4.25 3.55 -5.20
C GLY A 90 -3.73 4.88 -4.67
N ASP A 91 -4.00 5.95 -5.42
CA ASP A 91 -3.85 7.34 -5.02
C ASP A 91 -2.52 7.64 -4.34
N ILE A 92 -1.41 7.27 -4.99
CA ILE A 92 -0.08 7.53 -4.43
C ILE A 92 0.22 9.04 -4.40
N TRP A 93 0.75 9.52 -3.28
CA TRP A 93 1.29 10.88 -3.14
C TRP A 93 2.68 10.87 -2.52
N ALA A 94 3.47 11.90 -2.78
CA ALA A 94 4.72 12.13 -2.09
C ALA A 94 4.48 12.99 -0.84
N ASP A 95 4.90 12.49 0.32
CA ASP A 95 4.91 13.26 1.56
C ASP A 95 6.31 13.84 1.78
N THR A 96 6.47 15.15 1.63
CA THR A 96 7.75 15.84 1.78
C THR A 96 7.92 16.33 3.21
N PHE A 97 8.87 15.74 3.93
CA PHE A 97 9.28 16.25 5.24
C PHE A 97 10.45 17.23 5.09
N THR A 98 10.24 18.47 5.50
CA THR A 98 11.31 19.47 5.63
C THR A 98 11.77 19.50 7.08
N TYR A 99 13.03 19.12 7.33
CA TYR A 99 13.62 19.19 8.67
C TYR A 99 13.95 20.65 9.01
N GLY A 100 13.27 21.19 10.02
CA GLY A 100 13.33 22.63 10.35
C GLY A 100 14.60 23.08 11.07
N SER A 101 15.15 22.27 11.97
CA SER A 101 16.43 22.43 12.69
C SER A 101 16.50 21.43 13.85
N GLY A 102 17.71 21.16 14.35
CA GLY A 102 18.00 20.32 15.52
C GLY A 102 18.65 21.12 16.64
#